data_AF-A0A9Q0Q4N8-F1
#
_entry.id   AF-A0A9Q0Q4N8-F1
#
_cell.length_a   1.000
_cell.length_b   1.000
_cell.length_c   1.000
_cell.angle_alpha   90.00
_cell.angle_beta   90.00
_cell.angle_gamma   90.00
#
_symmetry.space_group_name_H-M   'P 1'
#
loop_
_entity.id
_entity.type
_entity.pdbx_description
1 polymer ?
#
loop_
_entity_poly.entity_id
_entity_poly.type
_entity_poly.pdbx_seq_one_letter_code
_entity_poly.pdbx_strand_id
1 'polypeptide(L)'
;MNDYTEAGTIVFLFTIAEWLESRASHKANAVMSSLMSIAPQKAVIAETGEEVDADEVKLNTVLAVKAGEIIPIDGVVVDGNCEVDERTLTGESFPVPKQVDSTVWAGTINLNGYMNVRTTALAEDCVVAKMAKLVEEAQNSKSKTQRFIDKFAQYYTPVVIIISASLAVIPLALRLHDRNHWFRLALVVLVSACPCALILSTPVATFCALTKAASAGLLIKGGDYLETLGKIKAMAFDKTGTITRGEFAVTDFQPLCNDISFDTLLYWVSSIESKSSHPMAAALVDYGRMHSIEPQPENVEEFQNFPGEGIQGKIEGKDIYIGNKKIAHRASGTVPTTEGDKKTGKSVGYVYYGTTLAGIFGLSDSCRTGVAEAIKELKSLGIKTAMLTGDSEAAAMYAHEQATRACS
;
A
#
# COMPACT_ATOMS: atom_id res chain seq x y z
N MET A 1 -61.84 3.96 -18.71
CA MET A 1 -61.38 5.09 -17.89
C MET A 1 -61.33 4.58 -16.46
N ASN A 2 -60.16 4.09 -16.01
CA ASN A 2 -59.86 3.80 -14.59
C ASN A 2 -58.37 3.49 -14.34
N ASP A 3 -57.48 3.53 -15.35
CA ASP A 3 -56.05 3.23 -15.17
C ASP A 3 -55.22 4.42 -14.63
N TYR A 4 -55.85 5.53 -14.20
CA TYR A 4 -55.12 6.66 -13.60
C TYR A 4 -54.44 6.28 -12.28
N THR A 5 -55.04 5.36 -11.53
CA THR A 5 -54.46 4.81 -10.31
C THR A 5 -53.27 3.90 -10.62
N GLU A 6 -53.35 3.08 -11.66
CA GLU A 6 -52.27 2.20 -12.10
C GLU A 6 -51.09 3.00 -12.64
N ALA A 7 -51.35 3.95 -13.54
CA ALA A 7 -50.33 4.86 -14.07
C ALA A 7 -49.71 5.71 -12.94
N GLY A 8 -50.52 6.22 -12.01
CA GLY A 8 -50.04 6.94 -10.83
C GLY A 8 -49.16 6.08 -9.92
N THR A 9 -49.52 4.81 -9.73
CA THR A 9 -48.72 3.87 -8.93
C THR A 9 -47.39 3.55 -9.60
N ILE A 10 -47.37 3.37 -10.93
CA ILE A 10 -46.11 3.15 -11.68
C ILE A 10 -45.20 4.36 -11.58
N VAL A 11 -45.73 5.57 -11.83
CA VAL A 11 -44.94 6.81 -11.73
C VAL A 11 -44.42 6.99 -10.30
N PHE A 12 -45.26 6.76 -9.29
CA PHE A 12 -44.86 6.84 -7.88
C PHE A 12 -43.72 5.87 -7.54
N LEU A 13 -43.83 4.60 -7.94
CA LEU A 13 -42.80 3.59 -7.72
C LEU A 13 -41.50 3.92 -8.46
N PHE A 14 -41.58 4.41 -9.71
CA PHE A 14 -40.42 4.86 -10.47
C PHE A 14 -39.75 6.08 -9.82
N THR A 15 -40.51 7.09 -9.41
CA THR A 15 -39.96 8.26 -8.69
C THR A 15 -39.29 7.85 -7.38
N ILE A 16 -39.86 6.90 -6.63
CA ILE A 16 -39.22 6.37 -5.42
C ILE A 16 -37.91 5.65 -5.75
N ALA A 17 -37.90 4.83 -6.81
CA ALA A 17 -36.70 4.12 -7.25
C ALA A 17 -35.59 5.11 -7.65
N GLU A 18 -35.91 6.13 -8.46
CA GLU A 18 -34.98 7.20 -8.86
C GLU A 18 -34.51 8.02 -7.66
N TRP A 19 -35.40 8.30 -6.69
CA TRP A 19 -35.02 8.99 -5.46
C TRP A 19 -34.07 8.16 -4.59
N LEU A 20 -34.34 6.86 -4.43
CA LEU A 20 -33.46 5.94 -3.72
C LEU A 20 -32.09 5.82 -4.41
N GLU A 21 -32.07 5.77 -5.73
CA GLU A 21 -30.85 5.77 -6.54
C GLU A 21 -30.05 7.06 -6.34
N SER A 22 -30.70 8.21 -6.50
CA SER A 22 -30.08 9.52 -6.29
C SER A 22 -29.53 9.65 -4.87
N ARG A 23 -30.28 9.20 -3.86
CA ARG A 23 -29.84 9.22 -2.45
C ARG A 23 -28.65 8.30 -2.21
N ALA A 24 -28.64 7.10 -2.80
CA ALA A 24 -27.52 6.17 -2.69
C ALA A 24 -26.25 6.78 -3.29
N SER A 25 -26.34 7.32 -4.51
CA SER A 25 -25.26 8.02 -5.22
C SER A 25 -24.79 9.28 -4.49
N HIS A 26 -25.70 10.03 -3.87
CA HIS A 26 -25.34 11.24 -3.14
C HIS A 26 -24.63 10.93 -1.82
N LYS A 27 -25.11 9.92 -1.08
CA LYS A 27 -24.44 9.43 0.14
C LYS A 27 -23.06 8.87 -0.18
N ALA A 28 -22.95 8.17 -1.30
CA ALA A 28 -21.71 7.73 -1.91
C ALA A 28 -20.72 8.91 -2.11
N ASN A 29 -21.12 9.95 -2.84
CA ASN A 29 -20.30 11.13 -3.09
C ASN A 29 -19.94 11.91 -1.81
N ALA A 30 -20.85 11.97 -0.83
CA ALA A 30 -20.59 12.66 0.43
C ALA A 30 -19.45 12.02 1.24
N VAL A 31 -19.36 10.68 1.24
CA VAL A 31 -18.25 10.00 1.92
C VAL A 31 -16.92 10.22 1.18
N MET A 32 -16.95 10.37 -0.15
CA MET A 32 -15.77 10.76 -0.91
C MET A 32 -15.27 12.17 -0.52
N SER A 33 -16.19 13.13 -0.42
CA SER A 33 -15.86 14.48 0.08
C SER A 33 -15.23 14.43 1.48
N SER A 34 -15.72 13.54 2.36
CA SER A 34 -15.13 13.36 3.68
C SER A 34 -13.73 12.72 3.69
N LEU A 35 -13.38 11.93 2.67
CA LEU A 35 -12.01 11.42 2.49
C LEU A 35 -11.07 12.54 2.03
N MET A 36 -11.55 13.44 1.16
CA MET A 36 -10.79 14.61 0.71
C MET A 36 -10.57 15.63 1.84
N SER A 37 -11.44 15.65 2.86
CA SER A 37 -11.30 16.50 4.04
C SER A 37 -10.43 15.89 5.16
N ILE A 38 -9.75 14.77 4.93
CA ILE A 38 -8.85 14.15 5.93
C ILE A 38 -7.58 14.97 6.11
N ALA A 39 -7.12 15.65 5.05
CA ALA A 39 -6.03 16.61 5.15
C ALA A 39 -6.56 17.94 5.74
N PRO A 40 -5.90 18.48 6.78
CA PRO A 40 -6.21 19.79 7.34
C PRO A 40 -6.17 20.87 6.25
N GLN A 41 -7.18 21.74 6.23
CA GLN A 41 -7.17 22.90 5.32
C GLN A 41 -6.23 24.00 5.80
N LYS A 42 -5.76 23.94 7.05
CA LYS A 42 -4.90 24.94 7.66
C LYS A 42 -3.64 24.34 8.25
N ALA A 43 -2.57 25.11 8.22
CA ALA A 43 -1.28 24.80 8.82
C ALA A 43 -0.80 25.99 9.65
N VAL A 44 -0.05 25.74 10.72
CA VAL A 44 0.57 26.78 11.54
C VAL A 44 2.06 26.87 11.20
N ILE A 45 2.53 28.04 10.78
CA ILE A 45 3.96 28.26 10.52
C ILE A 45 4.70 28.37 11.86
N ALA A 46 5.76 27.60 12.06
CA ALA A 46 6.48 27.54 13.33
C ALA A 46 7.20 28.86 13.68
N GLU A 47 7.72 29.59 12.68
CA GLU A 47 8.45 30.84 12.89
C GLU A 47 7.54 32.01 13.32
N THR A 48 6.34 32.11 12.75
CA THR A 48 5.43 33.25 12.95
C THR A 48 4.26 32.93 13.87
N GLY A 49 3.92 31.65 14.04
CA GLY A 49 2.71 31.20 14.73
C GLY A 49 1.41 31.50 13.96
N GLU A 50 1.52 31.91 12.69
CA GLU A 50 0.39 32.26 11.84
C GLU A 50 -0.29 31.02 11.26
N GLU A 51 -1.63 30.98 11.31
CA GLU A 51 -2.44 30.00 10.60
C GLU A 51 -2.62 30.41 9.13
N VAL A 52 -2.13 29.59 8.22
CA VAL A 52 -2.27 29.76 6.76
C VAL A 52 -3.03 28.57 6.17
N ASP A 53 -3.63 28.75 5.00
CA ASP A 53 -4.22 27.63 4.28
C ASP A 53 -3.12 26.67 3.80
N ALA A 54 -3.36 25.36 3.90
CA ALA A 54 -2.38 24.32 3.58
C ALA A 54 -1.91 24.42 2.12
N ASP A 55 -2.78 24.86 1.21
CA ASP A 55 -2.47 25.07 -0.21
C ASP A 55 -1.48 26.23 -0.46
N GLU A 56 -1.34 27.17 0.48
CA GLU A 56 -0.43 28.31 0.38
C GLU A 56 0.97 28.02 0.94
N VAL A 57 1.12 26.89 1.65
CA VAL A 57 2.38 26.48 2.27
C VAL A 57 3.36 26.02 1.19
N LYS A 58 4.58 26.58 1.24
CA LYS A 58 5.64 26.26 0.28
C LYS A 58 6.47 25.06 0.75
N LEU A 59 7.24 24.50 -0.18
CA LEU A 59 8.26 23.50 0.12
C LEU A 59 9.32 24.06 1.09
N ASN A 60 9.83 23.20 1.97
CA ASN A 60 10.80 23.51 3.01
C ASN A 60 10.33 24.52 4.07
N THR A 61 9.02 24.82 4.15
CA THR A 61 8.46 25.60 5.25
C THR A 61 8.39 24.75 6.52
N VAL A 62 8.70 25.34 7.67
CA VAL A 62 8.62 24.66 8.97
C VAL A 62 7.26 24.92 9.59
N LEU A 63 6.51 23.86 9.83
CA LEU A 63 5.18 23.86 10.40
C LEU A 63 5.22 23.37 11.84
N ALA A 64 4.43 24.00 12.70
CA ALA A 64 4.24 23.60 14.08
C ALA A 64 3.03 22.65 14.19
N VAL A 65 3.21 21.50 14.83
CA VAL A 65 2.13 20.53 15.09
C VAL A 65 2.10 20.17 16.57
N LYS A 66 1.00 20.49 17.25
CA LYS A 66 0.79 20.20 18.68
C LYS A 66 0.17 18.81 18.88
N ALA A 67 0.25 18.31 20.10
CA ALA A 67 -0.47 17.11 20.52
C ALA A 67 -1.98 17.25 20.24
N GLY A 68 -2.56 16.23 19.65
CA GLY A 68 -3.95 16.16 19.20
C GLY A 68 -4.21 16.76 17.82
N GLU A 69 -3.24 17.44 17.20
CA GLU A 69 -3.41 18.02 15.87
C GLU A 69 -3.09 17.01 14.76
N ILE A 70 -3.78 17.18 13.64
CA ILE A 70 -3.52 16.42 12.42
C ILE A 70 -2.37 17.09 11.67
N ILE A 71 -1.44 16.28 11.15
CA ILE A 71 -0.33 16.77 10.35
C ILE A 71 -0.88 17.29 9.00
N PRO A 72 -0.64 18.56 8.64
CA PRO A 72 -1.26 19.18 7.46
C PRO A 72 -0.65 18.73 6.13
N ILE A 73 0.68 18.59 6.08
CA ILE A 73 1.46 18.35 4.86
C ILE A 73 2.56 17.33 5.16
N ASP A 74 2.90 16.49 4.17
CA ASP A 74 4.01 15.54 4.28
C ASP A 74 5.34 16.26 4.54
N GLY A 75 6.16 15.71 5.43
CA GLY A 75 7.40 16.34 5.82
C GLY A 75 8.34 15.48 6.65
N VAL A 76 9.37 16.13 7.16
CA VAL A 76 10.38 15.54 8.04
C VAL A 76 10.44 16.35 9.34
N VAL A 77 10.48 15.65 10.47
CA VAL A 77 10.62 16.30 11.79
C VAL A 77 12.00 16.94 11.88
N VAL A 78 12.04 18.24 12.15
CA VAL A 78 13.30 18.99 12.36
C VAL A 78 13.57 19.30 13.82
N ASP A 79 12.54 19.27 14.67
CA ASP A 79 12.65 19.48 16.10
C ASP A 79 11.46 18.84 16.84
N GLY A 80 11.71 18.32 18.04
CA GLY A 80 10.73 17.61 18.86
C GLY A 80 10.80 16.07 18.79
N ASN A 81 10.05 15.42 19.67
CA ASN A 81 9.85 13.97 19.72
C ASN A 81 8.39 13.70 20.08
N CYS A 82 7.74 12.80 19.35
CA CYS A 82 6.32 12.53 19.48
C CYS A 82 5.96 11.12 19.03
N GLU A 83 4.75 10.68 19.37
CA GLU A 83 4.12 9.48 18.82
C GLU A 83 3.02 9.91 17.85
N VAL A 84 3.05 9.36 16.64
CA VAL A 84 2.07 9.67 15.59
C VAL A 84 1.18 8.46 15.34
N ASP A 85 -0.13 8.68 15.36
CA ASP A 85 -1.11 7.71 14.91
C ASP A 85 -1.22 7.76 13.38
N GLU A 86 -0.58 6.79 12.74
CA GLU A 86 -0.60 6.61 11.29
C GLU A 86 -1.68 5.63 10.81
N ARG A 87 -2.58 5.18 11.70
CA ARG A 87 -3.57 4.12 11.40
C ARG A 87 -4.43 4.43 10.18
N THR A 88 -4.77 5.70 9.97
CA THR A 88 -5.58 6.15 8.82
C THR A 88 -4.89 5.92 7.48
N LEU A 89 -3.55 5.91 7.46
CA LEU A 89 -2.75 5.84 6.25
C LEU A 89 -2.07 4.47 6.08
N THR A 90 -1.44 3.96 7.13
CA THR A 90 -0.67 2.71 7.09
C THR A 90 -1.48 1.51 7.53
N GLY A 91 -2.60 1.72 8.24
CA GLY A 91 -3.39 0.67 8.87
C GLY A 91 -2.73 0.06 10.11
N GLU A 92 -1.54 0.50 10.50
CA GLU A 92 -0.87 0.04 11.71
C GLU A 92 -1.64 0.52 12.94
N SER A 93 -1.91 -0.38 13.89
CA SER A 93 -2.78 -0.08 15.04
C SER A 93 -2.05 0.56 16.22
N PHE A 94 -0.72 0.55 16.21
CA PHE A 94 0.10 1.12 17.27
C PHE A 94 0.72 2.44 16.81
N PRO A 95 0.79 3.46 17.69
CA PRO A 95 1.46 4.71 17.36
C PRO A 95 2.94 4.48 17.01
N VAL A 96 3.42 5.26 16.04
CA VAL A 96 4.81 5.20 15.58
C VAL A 96 5.59 6.34 16.24
N PRO A 97 6.69 6.07 16.96
CA PRO A 97 7.53 7.13 17.51
C PRO A 97 8.26 7.88 16.39
N LYS A 98 8.31 9.20 16.48
CA LYS A 98 8.93 10.11 15.52
C LYS A 98 9.89 11.05 16.23
N GLN A 99 11.13 11.04 15.76
CA GLN A 99 12.23 11.88 16.24
C GLN A 99 12.72 12.78 15.12
N VAL A 100 13.71 13.64 15.38
CA VAL A 100 14.39 14.41 14.34
C VAL A 100 14.82 13.49 13.19
N ASP A 101 14.66 13.97 11.97
CA ASP A 101 14.85 13.25 10.70
C ASP A 101 13.82 12.16 10.38
N SER A 102 12.82 11.93 11.23
CA SER A 102 11.71 11.01 10.93
C SER A 102 10.73 11.63 9.93
N THR A 103 10.27 10.81 8.96
CA THR A 103 9.22 11.21 8.02
C THR A 103 7.85 11.15 8.67
N VAL A 104 7.02 12.15 8.38
CA VAL A 104 5.63 12.25 8.82
C VAL A 104 4.70 12.53 7.64
N TRP A 105 3.47 12.04 7.75
CA TRP A 105 2.51 12.05 6.65
C TRP A 105 1.31 12.91 6.97
N ALA A 106 0.82 13.64 5.97
CA ALA A 106 -0.42 14.40 6.04
C ALA A 106 -1.59 13.50 6.45
N GLY A 107 -2.53 14.03 7.24
CA GLY A 107 -3.73 13.29 7.68
C GLY A 107 -3.50 12.30 8.83
N THR A 108 -2.27 12.17 9.34
CA THR A 108 -1.95 11.40 10.56
C THR A 108 -2.03 12.30 11.79
N ILE A 109 -2.25 11.72 12.97
CA ILE A 109 -2.51 12.50 14.20
C ILE A 109 -1.27 12.48 15.09
N ASN A 110 -0.78 13.66 15.48
CA ASN A 110 0.19 13.76 16.55
C ASN A 110 -0.49 13.44 17.89
N LEU A 111 -0.08 12.39 18.61
CA LEU A 111 -0.73 12.01 19.87
C LEU A 111 -0.19 12.78 21.07
N ASN A 112 1.10 13.11 21.06
CA ASN A 112 1.76 13.70 22.22
C ASN A 112 2.92 14.65 21.84
N GLY A 113 3.27 15.53 22.77
CA GLY A 113 4.37 16.47 22.57
C GLY A 113 4.07 17.57 21.55
N TYR A 114 5.15 18.16 21.06
CA TYR A 114 5.16 19.25 20.09
C TYR A 114 6.28 18.96 19.10
N MET A 115 5.99 19.10 17.80
CA MET A 115 6.99 18.89 16.76
C MET A 115 6.96 20.01 15.73
N ASN A 116 8.15 20.29 15.19
CA ASN A 116 8.33 21.14 14.03
C ASN A 116 8.63 20.25 12.83
N VAL A 117 7.84 20.39 11.79
CA VAL A 117 7.90 19.56 10.57
C VAL A 117 8.28 20.43 9.39
N ARG A 118 9.37 20.11 8.72
CA ARG A 118 9.74 20.75 7.45
C ARG A 118 8.99 20.06 6.31
N THR A 119 8.23 20.82 5.53
CA THR A 119 7.47 20.30 4.40
C THR A 119 8.38 19.75 3.30
N THR A 120 8.08 18.54 2.82
CA THR A 120 8.79 17.88 1.70
C THR A 120 7.95 17.81 0.43
N ALA A 121 6.64 18.07 0.53
CA ALA A 121 5.70 18.10 -0.59
C ALA A 121 4.80 19.34 -0.51
N LEU A 122 4.14 19.67 -1.61
CA LEU A 122 3.00 20.60 -1.63
C LEU A 122 1.73 19.86 -1.19
N ALA A 123 0.70 20.59 -0.75
CA ALA A 123 -0.57 20.00 -0.31
C ALA A 123 -1.19 19.08 -1.37
N GLU A 124 -1.15 19.47 -2.65
CA GLU A 124 -1.66 18.68 -3.78
C GLU A 124 -0.87 17.39 -4.07
N ASP A 125 0.40 17.34 -3.63
CA ASP A 125 1.32 16.23 -3.89
C ASP A 125 1.48 15.27 -2.70
N CYS A 126 0.81 15.55 -1.58
CA CYS A 126 0.84 14.72 -0.38
C CYS A 126 0.27 13.32 -0.65
N VAL A 127 0.68 12.33 0.14
CA VAL A 127 0.20 10.94 0.00
C VAL A 127 -1.32 10.88 0.06
N VAL A 128 -1.96 11.62 0.97
CA VAL A 128 -3.44 11.67 1.08
C VAL A 128 -4.08 12.26 -0.18
N ALA A 129 -3.52 13.32 -0.77
CA ALA A 129 -4.02 13.91 -2.00
C ALA A 129 -3.89 12.96 -3.20
N LYS A 130 -2.73 12.28 -3.31
CA LYS A 130 -2.50 11.22 -4.30
C LYS A 130 -3.47 10.05 -4.11
N MET A 131 -3.74 9.64 -2.88
CA MET A 131 -4.73 8.61 -2.58
C MET A 131 -6.13 9.04 -3.01
N ALA A 132 -6.55 10.27 -2.70
CA ALA A 132 -7.84 10.81 -3.13
C ALA A 132 -7.98 10.78 -4.67
N LYS A 133 -6.95 11.24 -5.39
CA LYS A 133 -6.92 11.20 -6.86
C LYS A 133 -6.98 9.78 -7.42
N LEU A 134 -6.22 8.85 -6.83
CA LEU A 134 -6.25 7.44 -7.24
C LEU A 134 -7.61 6.78 -6.97
N VAL A 135 -8.30 7.15 -5.89
CA VAL A 135 -9.67 6.69 -5.61
C VAL A 135 -10.66 7.26 -6.64
N GLU A 136 -10.53 8.53 -6.99
CA GLU A 136 -11.35 9.17 -8.02
C GLU A 136 -11.16 8.49 -9.39
N GLU A 137 -9.91 8.26 -9.80
CA GLU A 137 -9.57 7.55 -11.02
C GLU A 137 -10.10 6.09 -11.00
N ALA A 138 -9.98 5.41 -9.87
CA ALA A 138 -10.49 4.05 -9.68
C ALA A 138 -12.01 3.97 -9.85
N GLN A 139 -12.76 4.94 -9.33
CA GLN A 139 -14.23 5.00 -9.43
C GLN A 139 -14.70 5.30 -10.86
N ASN A 140 -13.95 6.12 -11.60
CA ASN A 140 -14.24 6.38 -13.00
C ASN A 140 -13.99 5.14 -13.89
N SER A 141 -13.29 4.12 -13.37
CA SER A 141 -13.11 2.85 -14.07
C SER A 141 -14.31 1.91 -13.91
N LYS A 142 -14.95 1.55 -15.02
CA LYS A 142 -16.04 0.56 -15.03
C LYS A 142 -15.52 -0.86 -14.84
N SER A 143 -16.18 -1.63 -13.97
CA SER A 143 -15.83 -3.03 -13.76
C SER A 143 -16.17 -3.93 -14.97
N LYS A 144 -15.60 -5.14 -15.02
CA LYS A 144 -15.91 -6.17 -16.02
C LYS A 144 -17.38 -6.59 -15.94
N THR A 145 -17.91 -6.76 -14.74
CA THR A 145 -19.33 -7.10 -14.54
C THR A 145 -20.23 -5.95 -14.97
N GLN A 146 -19.88 -4.70 -14.65
CA GLN A 146 -20.63 -3.53 -15.11
C GLN A 146 -20.65 -3.43 -16.64
N ARG A 147 -19.49 -3.60 -17.30
CA ARG A 147 -19.41 -3.63 -18.77
C ARG A 147 -20.22 -4.78 -19.38
N PHE A 148 -20.30 -5.93 -18.71
CA PHE A 148 -21.13 -7.05 -19.15
C PHE A 148 -22.62 -6.72 -19.07
N ILE A 149 -23.06 -6.10 -17.96
CA ILE A 149 -24.46 -5.66 -17.80
C ILE A 149 -24.80 -4.56 -18.80
N ASP A 150 -23.91 -3.59 -19.03
CA ASP A 150 -24.09 -2.55 -20.05
C ASP A 150 -24.27 -3.17 -21.46
N LYS A 151 -23.42 -4.15 -21.82
CA LYS A 151 -23.56 -4.89 -23.09
C LYS A 151 -24.86 -5.68 -23.15
N PHE A 152 -25.24 -6.35 -22.07
CA PHE A 152 -26.53 -7.04 -22.01
C PHE A 152 -27.70 -6.08 -22.23
N ALA A 153 -27.71 -4.93 -21.56
CA ALA A 153 -28.73 -3.90 -21.70
C ALA A 153 -28.79 -3.34 -23.13
N GLN A 154 -27.65 -3.18 -23.80
CA GLN A 154 -27.57 -2.73 -25.19
C GLN A 154 -28.29 -3.66 -26.18
N TYR A 155 -28.31 -4.97 -25.93
CA TYR A 155 -29.04 -5.94 -26.76
C TYR A 155 -30.46 -6.20 -26.24
N TYR A 156 -30.65 -6.24 -24.93
CA TYR A 156 -31.93 -6.53 -24.29
C TYR A 156 -32.97 -5.43 -24.56
N THR A 157 -32.57 -4.15 -24.45
CA THR A 157 -33.47 -3.01 -24.65
C THR A 157 -34.12 -2.98 -26.04
N PRO A 158 -33.36 -3.05 -27.16
CA PRO A 158 -33.99 -3.08 -28.49
C PRO A 158 -34.85 -4.33 -28.72
N VAL A 159 -34.46 -5.50 -28.18
CA VAL A 159 -35.27 -6.72 -28.28
C VAL A 159 -36.63 -6.55 -27.61
N VAL A 160 -36.67 -6.01 -26.38
CA VAL A 160 -37.92 -5.73 -25.66
C VAL A 160 -38.78 -4.72 -26.44
N ILE A 161 -38.18 -3.64 -26.97
CA ILE A 161 -38.90 -2.66 -27.78
C ILE A 161 -39.52 -3.31 -29.02
N ILE A 162 -38.78 -4.18 -29.72
CA ILE A 162 -39.29 -4.90 -30.90
C ILE A 162 -40.42 -5.84 -30.51
N ILE A 163 -40.31 -6.58 -29.41
CA ILE A 163 -41.38 -7.48 -28.93
C ILE A 163 -42.63 -6.68 -28.58
N SER A 164 -42.50 -5.63 -27.78
CA SER A 164 -43.62 -4.77 -27.40
C SER A 164 -44.27 -4.10 -28.61
N ALA A 165 -43.47 -3.58 -29.56
CA ALA A 165 -43.98 -3.01 -30.80
C ALA A 165 -44.70 -4.06 -31.66
N SER A 166 -44.17 -5.27 -31.74
CA SER A 166 -44.78 -6.39 -32.49
C SER A 166 -46.15 -6.76 -31.90
N LEU A 167 -46.27 -6.78 -30.57
CA LEU A 167 -47.54 -7.02 -29.87
C LEU A 167 -48.60 -5.94 -30.15
N ALA A 168 -48.19 -4.71 -30.45
CA ALA A 168 -49.12 -3.66 -30.87
C ALA A 168 -49.42 -3.69 -32.37
N VAL A 169 -48.41 -3.92 -33.22
CA VAL A 169 -48.48 -3.78 -34.69
C VAL A 169 -49.11 -5.00 -35.36
N ILE A 170 -48.80 -6.23 -34.93
CA ILE A 170 -49.32 -7.46 -35.56
C ILE A 170 -50.85 -7.54 -35.44
N PRO A 171 -51.47 -7.33 -34.26
CA PRO A 171 -52.93 -7.32 -34.15
C PRO A 171 -53.59 -6.18 -34.93
N LEU A 172 -52.89 -5.05 -35.04
CA LEU A 172 -53.34 -3.90 -35.83
C LEU A 172 -53.39 -4.22 -37.33
N ALA A 173 -52.36 -4.90 -37.84
CA ALA A 173 -52.23 -5.32 -39.24
C ALA A 173 -53.24 -6.42 -39.61
N LEU A 174 -53.48 -7.38 -38.71
CA LEU A 174 -54.43 -8.48 -38.90
C LEU A 174 -55.91 -8.09 -38.64
N ARG A 175 -56.18 -6.82 -38.30
CA ARG A 175 -57.52 -6.30 -37.99
C ARG A 175 -58.27 -7.12 -36.92
N LEU A 176 -57.57 -7.59 -35.90
CA LEU A 176 -58.17 -8.32 -34.78
C LEU A 176 -59.12 -7.41 -33.97
N HIS A 177 -60.14 -8.01 -33.37
CA HIS A 177 -61.01 -7.34 -32.40
C HIS A 177 -60.19 -6.99 -31.13
N ASP A 178 -60.58 -5.94 -30.39
CA ASP A 178 -59.92 -5.49 -29.17
C ASP A 178 -58.51 -4.87 -29.30
N ARG A 179 -58.33 -3.93 -30.23
CA ARG A 179 -57.10 -3.10 -30.38
C ARG A 179 -56.58 -2.50 -29.07
N ASN A 180 -57.49 -2.03 -28.21
CA ASN A 180 -57.14 -1.41 -26.93
C ASN A 180 -56.50 -2.42 -25.96
N HIS A 181 -56.86 -3.70 -26.04
CA HIS A 181 -56.28 -4.75 -25.20
C HIS A 181 -54.81 -5.01 -25.59
N TRP A 182 -54.55 -5.19 -26.89
CA TRP A 182 -53.19 -5.42 -27.40
C TRP A 182 -52.25 -4.25 -27.19
N PHE A 183 -52.76 -3.02 -27.31
CA PHE A 183 -51.98 -1.82 -27.01
C PHE A 183 -51.64 -1.72 -25.52
N ARG A 184 -52.59 -2.00 -24.62
CA ARG A 184 -52.31 -2.09 -23.17
C ARG A 184 -51.29 -3.18 -22.86
N LEU A 185 -51.42 -4.36 -23.47
CA LEU A 185 -50.48 -5.47 -23.27
C LEU A 185 -49.06 -5.09 -23.70
N ALA A 186 -48.90 -4.41 -24.85
CA ALA A 186 -47.60 -3.92 -25.30
C ALA A 186 -46.95 -2.94 -24.31
N LEU A 187 -47.73 -2.03 -23.72
CA LEU A 187 -47.25 -1.11 -22.68
C LEU A 187 -46.87 -1.83 -21.40
N VAL A 188 -47.68 -2.80 -20.94
CA VAL A 188 -47.38 -3.62 -19.76
C VAL A 188 -46.07 -4.39 -19.93
N VAL A 189 -45.88 -5.03 -21.10
CA VAL A 189 -44.64 -5.75 -21.41
C VAL A 189 -43.45 -4.79 -21.44
N LEU A 190 -43.58 -3.63 -22.09
CA LEU A 190 -42.51 -2.63 -22.16
C LEU A 190 -42.07 -2.13 -20.77
N VAL A 191 -43.03 -1.82 -19.89
CA VAL A 191 -42.74 -1.30 -18.55
C VAL A 191 -42.19 -2.40 -17.63
N SER A 192 -42.81 -3.59 -17.63
CA SER A 192 -42.38 -4.72 -16.79
C SER A 192 -40.97 -5.19 -17.11
N ALA A 193 -40.51 -4.96 -18.34
CA ALA A 193 -39.22 -5.41 -18.80
C ALA A 193 -38.07 -4.45 -18.43
N CYS A 194 -38.28 -3.29 -17.79
CA CYS A 194 -37.16 -2.40 -17.44
C CYS A 194 -36.17 -3.11 -16.52
N PRO A 195 -34.90 -3.31 -16.95
CA PRO A 195 -33.87 -3.92 -16.12
C PRO A 195 -33.21 -2.86 -15.19
N CYS A 196 -33.98 -1.87 -14.75
CA CYS A 196 -33.54 -0.70 -13.99
C CYS A 196 -32.69 -1.13 -12.77
N ALA A 197 -33.18 -2.10 -11.97
CA ALA A 197 -32.48 -2.60 -10.79
C ALA A 197 -31.20 -3.40 -11.12
N LEU A 198 -31.19 -4.14 -12.22
CA LEU A 198 -30.04 -4.95 -12.64
C LEU A 198 -28.86 -4.05 -13.03
N ILE A 199 -29.13 -3.01 -13.81
CA ILE A 199 -28.11 -2.06 -14.29
C ILE A 199 -27.45 -1.33 -13.12
N LEU A 200 -28.21 -0.94 -12.11
CA LEU A 200 -27.72 -0.17 -10.97
C LEU A 200 -27.06 -1.00 -9.86
N SER A 201 -27.37 -2.29 -9.78
CA SER A 201 -26.87 -3.17 -8.71
C SER A 201 -25.34 -3.15 -8.56
N THR A 202 -24.62 -3.22 -9.68
CA THR A 202 -23.15 -3.34 -9.71
C THR A 202 -22.42 -2.02 -9.42
N PRO A 203 -22.76 -0.88 -10.05
CA PRO A 203 -22.08 0.39 -9.74
C PRO A 203 -22.29 0.83 -8.30
N VAL A 204 -23.50 0.68 -7.75
CA VAL A 204 -23.77 1.04 -6.34
C VAL A 204 -22.96 0.16 -5.38
N ALA A 205 -22.94 -1.16 -5.59
CA ALA A 205 -22.17 -2.07 -4.76
C ALA A 205 -20.65 -1.78 -4.82
N THR A 206 -20.13 -1.55 -6.02
CA THR A 206 -18.72 -1.23 -6.26
C THR A 206 -18.35 0.08 -5.58
N PHE A 207 -19.19 1.10 -5.72
CA PHE A 207 -18.98 2.39 -5.08
C PHE A 207 -18.90 2.23 -3.56
N CYS A 208 -19.92 1.63 -2.94
CA CYS A 208 -19.96 1.45 -1.49
C CYS A 208 -18.73 0.67 -0.97
N ALA A 209 -18.28 -0.35 -1.71
CA ALA A 209 -17.11 -1.14 -1.35
C ALA A 209 -15.80 -0.35 -1.48
N LEU A 210 -15.58 0.38 -2.57
CA LEU A 210 -14.39 1.23 -2.76
C LEU A 210 -14.31 2.33 -1.69
N THR A 211 -15.43 2.98 -1.40
CA THR A 211 -15.51 3.99 -0.34
C THR A 211 -15.18 3.40 1.03
N LYS A 212 -15.74 2.23 1.36
CA LYS A 212 -15.47 1.58 2.64
C LYS A 212 -14.00 1.16 2.76
N ALA A 213 -13.42 0.63 1.68
CA ALA A 213 -12.01 0.28 1.61
C ALA A 213 -11.12 1.51 1.84
N ALA A 214 -11.38 2.61 1.13
CA ALA A 214 -10.62 3.85 1.26
C ALA A 214 -10.72 4.44 2.68
N SER A 215 -11.90 4.43 3.30
CA SER A 215 -12.08 4.88 4.69
C SER A 215 -11.35 4.02 5.74
N ALA A 216 -10.90 2.81 5.34
CA ALA A 216 -10.12 1.91 6.17
C ALA A 216 -8.63 1.89 5.78
N GLY A 217 -8.18 2.81 4.92
CA GLY A 217 -6.80 2.87 4.44
C GLY A 217 -6.46 1.86 3.33
N LEU A 218 -7.45 1.13 2.78
CA LEU A 218 -7.24 0.20 1.67
C LEU A 218 -7.53 0.88 0.33
N LEU A 219 -6.48 1.09 -0.46
CA LEU A 219 -6.58 1.68 -1.80
C LEU A 219 -6.76 0.59 -2.87
N ILE A 220 -7.89 0.64 -3.58
CA ILE A 220 -8.19 -0.26 -4.70
C ILE A 220 -8.30 0.56 -5.98
N LYS A 221 -7.44 0.29 -6.96
CA LYS A 221 -7.29 1.07 -8.21
C LYS A 221 -8.45 0.90 -9.22
N GLY A 222 -9.56 0.28 -8.83
CA GLY A 222 -10.74 0.14 -9.69
C GLY A 222 -11.64 -1.06 -9.38
N GLY A 223 -12.86 -1.03 -9.93
CA GLY A 223 -13.86 -2.08 -9.72
C GLY A 223 -13.43 -3.47 -10.23
N ASP A 224 -12.62 -3.52 -11.28
CA ASP A 224 -12.04 -4.77 -11.79
C ASP A 224 -11.18 -5.49 -10.75
N TYR A 225 -10.38 -4.73 -10.00
CA TYR A 225 -9.50 -5.27 -8.97
C TYR A 225 -10.29 -5.71 -7.75
N LEU A 226 -11.33 -4.96 -7.36
CA LEU A 226 -12.26 -5.36 -6.30
C LEU A 226 -12.94 -6.70 -6.61
N GLU A 227 -13.45 -6.88 -7.83
CA GLU A 227 -14.04 -8.15 -8.27
C GLU A 227 -13.02 -9.28 -8.31
N THR A 228 -11.78 -8.99 -8.69
CA THR A 228 -10.70 -9.97 -8.73
C THR A 228 -10.32 -10.39 -7.31
N LEU A 229 -10.21 -9.43 -6.38
CA LEU A 229 -9.91 -9.64 -4.97
C LEU A 229 -10.92 -10.61 -4.33
N GLY A 230 -12.22 -10.44 -4.63
CA GLY A 230 -13.28 -11.35 -4.16
C GLY A 230 -13.21 -12.78 -4.71
N LYS A 231 -12.36 -13.06 -5.70
CA LYS A 231 -12.18 -14.39 -6.33
C LYS A 231 -10.85 -15.06 -5.96
N ILE A 232 -9.99 -14.38 -5.21
CA ILE A 232 -8.65 -14.88 -4.87
C ILE A 232 -8.77 -16.12 -3.96
N LYS A 233 -7.99 -17.15 -4.28
CA LYS A 233 -7.88 -18.40 -3.49
C LYS A 233 -6.48 -18.64 -2.92
N ALA A 234 -5.49 -17.93 -3.44
CA ALA A 234 -4.11 -18.04 -3.01
C ALA A 234 -3.46 -16.66 -3.04
N MET A 235 -2.66 -16.36 -2.03
CA MET A 235 -1.92 -15.11 -1.90
C MET A 235 -0.44 -15.43 -1.71
N ALA A 236 0.39 -14.90 -2.60
CA ALA A 236 1.83 -14.96 -2.49
C ALA A 236 2.32 -13.61 -1.93
N PHE A 237 3.07 -13.66 -0.83
CA PHE A 237 3.65 -12.51 -0.18
C PHE A 237 5.12 -12.41 -0.55
N ASP A 238 5.57 -11.21 -0.87
CA ASP A 238 6.99 -10.89 -0.78
C ASP A 238 7.39 -10.90 0.72
N LYS A 239 8.67 -11.12 1.01
CA LYS A 239 9.17 -11.07 2.39
C LYS A 239 9.49 -9.64 2.79
N THR A 240 10.50 -9.07 2.15
CA THR A 240 11.11 -7.80 2.54
C THR A 240 10.16 -6.64 2.25
N GLY A 241 9.83 -5.85 3.27
CA GLY A 241 8.90 -4.72 3.13
C GLY A 241 7.41 -5.08 3.06
N THR A 242 7.06 -6.38 3.09
CA THR A 242 5.66 -6.85 3.15
C THR A 242 5.39 -7.62 4.45
N ILE A 243 6.08 -8.75 4.67
CA ILE A 243 6.00 -9.52 5.92
C ILE A 243 6.92 -8.89 6.98
N THR A 244 8.04 -8.35 6.53
CA THR A 244 9.01 -7.67 7.39
C THR A 244 9.01 -6.18 7.11
N ARG A 245 9.59 -5.40 8.02
CA ARG A 245 9.64 -3.93 7.90
C ARG A 245 10.59 -3.48 6.79
N GLY A 246 11.58 -4.31 6.44
CA GLY A 246 12.69 -3.88 5.57
C GLY A 246 13.72 -3.03 6.32
N GLU A 247 13.57 -2.94 7.64
CA GLU A 247 14.50 -2.30 8.57
C GLU A 247 15.42 -3.39 9.10
N PHE A 248 16.63 -3.45 8.54
CA PHE A 248 17.63 -4.42 8.96
C PHE A 248 18.36 -3.92 10.20
N ALA A 249 18.62 -4.82 11.13
CA ALA A 249 19.50 -4.57 12.27
C ALA A 249 20.66 -5.56 12.27
N VAL A 250 21.87 -5.07 12.56
CA VAL A 250 23.01 -5.93 12.82
C VAL A 250 22.81 -6.59 14.18
N THR A 251 22.70 -7.91 14.18
CA THR A 251 22.48 -8.70 15.39
C THR A 251 23.77 -9.26 15.97
N ASP A 252 24.69 -9.67 15.09
CA ASP A 252 25.99 -10.22 15.45
C ASP A 252 27.01 -9.69 14.45
N PHE A 253 28.18 -9.29 14.94
CA PHE A 253 29.33 -8.96 14.10
C PHE A 253 30.57 -9.60 14.74
N GLN A 254 31.17 -10.56 14.04
CA GLN A 254 32.27 -11.38 14.53
C GLN A 254 33.50 -11.18 13.64
N PRO A 255 34.56 -10.52 14.14
CA PRO A 255 35.85 -10.52 13.46
C PRO A 255 36.46 -11.92 13.57
N LEU A 256 36.98 -12.45 12.46
CA LEU A 256 37.61 -13.77 12.40
C LEU A 256 39.12 -13.71 12.22
N CYS A 257 39.64 -12.56 11.80
CA CYS A 257 41.08 -12.35 11.64
C CYS A 257 41.64 -11.66 12.89
N ASN A 258 42.60 -12.30 13.56
CA ASN A 258 43.27 -11.73 14.74
C ASN A 258 44.16 -10.53 14.40
N ASP A 259 44.58 -10.40 13.13
CA ASP A 259 45.47 -9.34 12.67
C ASP A 259 44.72 -8.03 12.36
N ILE A 260 43.37 -8.05 12.37
CA ILE A 260 42.52 -6.91 12.05
C ILE A 260 41.68 -6.58 13.28
N SER A 261 41.74 -5.34 13.76
CA SER A 261 40.90 -4.91 14.86
C SER A 261 39.42 -4.84 14.44
N PHE A 262 38.52 -5.02 15.41
CA PHE A 262 37.08 -4.86 15.20
C PHE A 262 36.74 -3.50 14.58
N ASP A 263 37.33 -2.42 15.12
CA ASP A 263 37.07 -1.06 14.65
C ASP A 263 37.53 -0.84 13.21
N THR A 264 38.69 -1.38 12.83
CA THR A 264 39.18 -1.27 11.44
C THR A 264 38.28 -2.05 10.48
N LEU A 265 37.85 -3.26 10.85
CA LEU A 265 36.94 -4.05 10.04
C LEU A 265 35.59 -3.35 9.87
N LEU A 266 35.06 -2.79 10.95
CA LEU A 266 33.78 -2.09 10.93
C LEU A 266 33.87 -0.77 10.15
N TYR A 267 34.97 -0.03 10.27
CA TYR A 267 35.28 1.15 9.45
C TYR A 267 35.28 0.84 7.95
N TRP A 268 35.90 -0.27 7.55
CA TRP A 268 35.90 -0.68 6.15
C TRP A 268 34.48 -1.02 5.67
N VAL A 269 33.74 -1.79 6.45
CA VAL A 269 32.38 -2.20 6.10
C VAL A 269 31.45 -1.00 5.99
N SER A 270 31.40 -0.13 6.99
CA SER A 270 30.54 1.04 6.99
C SER A 270 30.89 2.04 5.89
N SER A 271 32.18 2.23 5.59
CA SER A 271 32.63 3.15 4.54
C SER A 271 32.26 2.67 3.14
N ILE A 272 32.43 1.36 2.85
CA ILE A 272 32.08 0.78 1.55
C ILE A 272 30.56 0.71 1.38
N GLU A 273 29.83 0.28 2.41
CA GLU A 273 28.36 0.20 2.39
C GLU A 273 27.72 1.59 2.29
N SER A 274 28.37 2.66 2.75
CA SER A 274 27.88 4.03 2.56
C SER A 274 27.71 4.44 1.08
N LYS A 275 28.33 3.73 0.14
CA LYS A 275 28.13 3.92 -1.32
C LYS A 275 27.02 3.06 -1.91
N SER A 276 26.47 2.12 -1.14
CA SER A 276 25.43 1.18 -1.57
C SER A 276 24.04 1.74 -1.29
N SER A 277 23.11 1.55 -2.24
CA SER A 277 21.69 1.91 -2.07
C SER A 277 20.86 0.76 -1.49
N HIS A 278 21.51 -0.33 -1.05
CA HIS A 278 20.81 -1.50 -0.54
C HIS A 278 20.28 -1.26 0.90
N PRO A 279 19.06 -1.69 1.27
CA PRO A 279 18.53 -1.51 2.62
C PRO A 279 19.41 -2.09 3.75
N MET A 280 20.13 -3.19 3.47
CA MET A 280 21.11 -3.77 4.41
C MET A 280 22.35 -2.89 4.65
N ALA A 281 22.68 -2.01 3.69
CA ALA A 281 23.85 -1.13 3.77
C ALA A 281 23.68 -0.11 4.90
N ALA A 282 22.50 0.51 4.98
CA ALA A 282 22.15 1.47 6.03
C ALA A 282 22.34 0.86 7.42
N ALA A 283 21.91 -0.39 7.63
CA ALA A 283 22.07 -1.10 8.89
C ALA A 283 23.54 -1.26 9.32
N LEU A 284 24.45 -1.52 8.36
CA LEU A 284 25.88 -1.67 8.62
C LEU A 284 26.55 -0.31 8.87
N VAL A 285 26.12 0.73 8.16
CA VAL A 285 26.57 2.12 8.38
C VAL A 285 26.18 2.60 9.77
N ASP A 286 24.92 2.42 10.15
CA ASP A 286 24.40 2.82 11.45
C ASP A 286 25.05 2.02 12.59
N TYR A 287 25.31 0.73 12.37
CA TYR A 287 26.06 -0.08 13.33
C TYR A 287 27.49 0.42 13.54
N GLY A 288 28.16 0.91 12.48
CA GLY A 288 29.46 1.59 12.56
C GLY A 288 29.40 2.86 13.42
N ARG A 289 28.43 3.73 13.13
CA ARG A 289 28.23 4.98 13.90
C ARG A 289 27.90 4.72 15.36
N MET A 290 27.11 3.69 15.66
CA MET A 290 26.80 3.28 17.03
C MET A 290 28.05 2.87 17.83
N HIS A 291 29.08 2.35 17.15
CA HIS A 291 30.38 2.03 17.74
C HIS A 291 31.39 3.18 17.65
N SER A 292 30.92 4.42 17.44
CA SER A 292 31.75 5.63 17.33
C SER A 292 32.73 5.60 16.13
N ILE A 293 32.38 4.90 15.06
CA ILE A 293 33.18 4.83 13.83
C ILE A 293 32.45 5.62 12.74
N GLU A 294 33.03 6.75 12.34
CA GLU A 294 32.46 7.54 11.26
C GLU A 294 32.88 6.97 9.90
N PRO A 295 31.93 6.55 9.04
CA PRO A 295 32.24 6.08 7.70
C PRO A 295 32.84 7.20 6.84
N GLN A 296 33.84 6.85 6.03
CA GLN A 296 34.49 7.77 5.10
C GLN A 296 34.36 7.26 3.66
N PRO A 297 33.20 7.48 3.01
CA PRO A 297 32.97 6.98 1.65
C PRO A 297 33.96 7.56 0.63
N GLU A 298 34.45 8.78 0.83
CA GLU A 298 35.48 9.41 -0.01
C GLU A 298 36.77 8.60 -0.14
N ASN A 299 37.13 7.82 0.87
CA ASN A 299 38.35 6.99 0.88
C ASN A 299 38.17 5.65 0.15
N VAL A 300 36.96 5.32 -0.29
CA VAL A 300 36.67 4.07 -1.00
C VAL A 300 36.97 4.24 -2.49
N GLU A 301 38.06 3.65 -2.94
CA GLU A 301 38.44 3.53 -4.35
C GLU A 301 37.81 2.28 -4.99
N GLU A 302 37.75 2.26 -6.33
CA GLU A 302 37.35 1.08 -7.12
C GLU A 302 36.03 0.39 -6.68
N PHE A 303 35.04 1.17 -6.22
CA PHE A 303 33.75 0.62 -5.78
C PHE A 303 33.05 -0.13 -6.92
N GLN A 304 32.66 -1.38 -6.66
CA GLN A 304 31.88 -2.21 -7.58
C GLN A 304 30.73 -2.90 -6.85
N ASN A 305 29.59 -2.95 -7.51
CA ASN A 305 28.41 -3.67 -7.03
C ASN A 305 28.17 -4.92 -7.89
N PHE A 306 28.01 -6.06 -7.24
CA PHE A 306 27.71 -7.36 -7.85
C PHE A 306 26.29 -7.80 -7.44
N PRO A 307 25.27 -7.53 -8.28
CA PRO A 307 23.88 -7.83 -7.95
C PRO A 307 23.66 -9.29 -7.53
N GLY A 308 23.08 -9.49 -6.34
CA GLY A 308 22.81 -10.83 -5.79
C GLY A 308 24.04 -11.57 -5.23
N GLU A 309 25.20 -10.92 -5.18
CA GLU A 309 26.42 -11.45 -4.57
C GLU A 309 26.93 -10.54 -3.43
N GLY A 310 27.07 -9.24 -3.68
CA GLY A 310 27.62 -8.28 -2.71
C GLY A 310 28.29 -7.08 -3.39
N ILE A 311 29.22 -6.44 -2.69
CA ILE A 311 29.96 -5.25 -3.12
C ILE A 311 31.46 -5.43 -2.87
N GLN A 312 32.26 -4.62 -3.57
CA GLN A 312 33.70 -4.49 -3.38
C GLN A 312 34.04 -3.01 -3.26
N GLY A 313 35.03 -2.71 -2.42
CA GLY A 313 35.73 -1.42 -2.43
C GLY A 313 37.17 -1.60 -2.01
N LYS A 314 37.97 -0.58 -2.30
CA LYS A 314 39.39 -0.52 -1.95
C LYS A 314 39.64 0.64 -1.01
N ILE A 315 40.21 0.37 0.17
CA ILE A 315 40.52 1.39 1.19
C ILE A 315 41.98 1.21 1.58
N GLU A 316 42.79 2.27 1.60
CA GLU A 316 44.23 2.19 1.92
C GLU A 316 45.00 1.15 1.07
N GLY A 317 44.59 0.97 -0.19
CA GLY A 317 45.19 -0.03 -1.09
C GLY A 317 44.78 -1.49 -0.79
N LYS A 318 43.86 -1.72 0.14
CA LYS A 318 43.35 -3.03 0.55
C LYS A 318 42.04 -3.33 -0.18
N ASP A 319 41.97 -4.46 -0.88
CA ASP A 319 40.73 -4.93 -1.52
C ASP A 319 39.82 -5.61 -0.50
N ILE A 320 38.59 -5.10 -0.39
CA ILE A 320 37.61 -5.56 0.59
C ILE A 320 36.33 -5.95 -0.14
N TYR A 321 35.84 -7.16 0.16
CA TYR A 321 34.63 -7.71 -0.42
C TYR A 321 33.60 -7.98 0.67
N ILE A 322 32.37 -7.54 0.48
CA ILE A 322 31.28 -7.63 1.46
C ILE A 322 30.08 -8.25 0.76
N GLY A 323 29.52 -9.33 1.27
CA GLY A 323 28.38 -9.95 0.60
C GLY A 323 27.93 -11.29 1.16
N ASN A 324 27.07 -11.98 0.40
CA ASN A 324 26.63 -13.34 0.73
C ASN A 324 27.72 -14.36 0.37
N LYS A 325 27.45 -15.66 0.57
CA LYS A 325 28.42 -16.74 0.30
C LYS A 325 29.06 -16.70 -1.09
N LYS A 326 28.38 -16.17 -2.10
CA LYS A 326 28.89 -16.11 -3.47
C LYS A 326 30.05 -15.11 -3.62
N ILE A 327 30.13 -14.08 -2.76
CA ILE A 327 31.21 -13.09 -2.78
C ILE A 327 32.59 -13.73 -2.53
N ALA A 328 32.62 -14.86 -1.83
CA ALA A 328 33.85 -15.62 -1.58
C ALA A 328 34.57 -16.01 -2.87
N HIS A 329 33.84 -16.36 -3.93
CA HIS A 329 34.42 -16.70 -5.23
C HIS A 329 35.06 -15.48 -5.91
N ARG A 330 34.53 -14.27 -5.69
CA ARG A 330 35.10 -13.01 -6.20
C ARG A 330 36.38 -12.66 -5.48
N ALA A 331 36.38 -12.82 -4.16
CA ALA A 331 37.55 -12.65 -3.31
C ALA A 331 38.64 -13.72 -3.56
N SER A 332 38.39 -14.75 -4.38
CA SER A 332 39.24 -15.96 -4.49
C SER A 332 39.56 -16.60 -3.14
N GLY A 333 38.65 -16.43 -2.18
CA GLY A 333 38.77 -16.93 -0.82
C GLY A 333 38.12 -18.30 -0.65
N THR A 334 38.45 -18.97 0.45
CA THR A 334 37.77 -20.20 0.86
C THR A 334 36.35 -19.90 1.30
N VAL A 335 35.36 -20.57 0.69
CA VAL A 335 33.97 -20.54 1.14
C VAL A 335 33.90 -21.17 2.54
N PRO A 336 33.49 -20.44 3.59
CA PRO A 336 33.43 -20.99 4.92
C PRO A 336 32.39 -22.12 4.99
N THR A 337 32.83 -23.28 5.48
CA THR A 337 32.01 -24.50 5.67
C THR A 337 31.25 -24.50 6.99
N THR A 338 31.01 -23.34 7.60
CA THR A 338 30.53 -23.26 8.98
C THR A 338 29.07 -23.74 9.11
N GLU A 339 28.91 -24.87 9.79
CA GLU A 339 27.62 -25.46 10.23
C GLU A 339 26.79 -24.54 11.15
N GLY A 340 27.33 -23.39 11.57
CA GLY A 340 26.65 -22.36 12.37
C GLY A 340 25.53 -21.61 11.64
N ASP A 341 25.51 -21.67 10.30
CA ASP A 341 24.53 -20.97 9.44
C ASP A 341 23.06 -21.39 9.66
N LYS A 342 22.82 -22.55 10.27
CA LYS A 342 21.48 -23.16 10.28
C LYS A 342 20.60 -22.77 11.46
N LYS A 343 21.11 -22.11 12.50
CA LYS A 343 20.38 -22.02 13.79
C LYS A 343 19.70 -20.71 14.14
N THR A 344 19.94 -19.61 13.43
CA THR A 344 19.44 -18.30 13.90
C THR A 344 18.51 -17.57 12.95
N GLY A 345 18.31 -18.04 11.72
CA GLY A 345 17.34 -17.41 10.82
C GLY A 345 17.71 -16.00 10.34
N LYS A 346 18.99 -15.67 10.47
CA LYS A 346 19.59 -14.37 10.15
C LYS A 346 20.16 -14.42 8.72
N SER A 347 20.10 -13.30 8.02
CA SER A 347 20.84 -13.12 6.77
C SER A 347 22.32 -12.95 7.13
N VAL A 348 23.14 -13.94 6.79
CA VAL A 348 24.58 -13.94 7.09
C VAL A 348 25.34 -13.30 5.94
N GLY A 349 26.16 -12.30 6.27
CA GLY A 349 27.12 -11.68 5.38
C GLY A 349 28.55 -11.99 5.80
N TYR A 350 29.45 -11.95 4.82
CA TYR A 350 30.87 -12.24 4.97
C TYR A 350 31.67 -11.04 4.49
N VAL A 351 32.76 -10.77 5.19
CA VAL A 351 33.73 -9.72 4.84
C VAL A 351 35.06 -10.38 4.55
N TYR A 352 35.59 -10.17 3.35
CA TYR A 352 36.91 -10.63 2.94
C TYR A 352 37.86 -9.46 2.79
N TYR A 353 39.10 -9.66 3.23
CA TYR A 353 40.25 -8.82 2.94
C TYR A 353 41.18 -9.60 2.01
N GLY A 354 41.26 -9.19 0.75
CA GLY A 354 41.89 -9.99 -0.30
C GLY A 354 41.24 -11.39 -0.39
N THR A 355 42.03 -12.44 -0.18
CA THR A 355 41.57 -13.84 -0.17
C THR A 355 41.16 -14.34 1.23
N THR A 356 41.37 -13.55 2.27
CA THR A 356 41.21 -13.97 3.67
C THR A 356 39.84 -13.55 4.20
N LEU A 357 39.12 -14.47 4.84
CA LEU A 357 37.87 -14.15 5.53
C LEU A 357 38.17 -13.32 6.79
N ALA A 358 37.84 -12.03 6.76
CA ALA A 358 38.14 -11.08 7.82
C ALA A 358 37.04 -11.05 8.90
N GLY A 359 35.78 -11.28 8.53
CA GLY A 359 34.68 -11.37 9.50
C GLY A 359 33.36 -11.86 8.94
N ILE A 360 32.42 -12.07 9.84
CA ILE A 360 31.05 -12.51 9.56
C ILE A 360 30.10 -11.59 10.32
N PHE A 361 29.00 -11.21 9.67
CA PHE A 361 27.92 -10.46 10.32
C PHE A 361 26.57 -11.10 10.05
N GLY A 362 25.66 -10.98 11.02
CA GLY A 362 24.30 -11.44 10.93
C GLY A 362 23.34 -10.25 10.93
N LEU A 363 22.55 -10.12 9.88
CA LEU A 363 21.44 -9.17 9.82
C LEU A 363 20.12 -9.88 10.10
N SER A 364 19.24 -9.23 10.86
CA SER A 364 17.85 -9.64 10.96
C SER A 364 16.95 -8.52 10.49
N ASP A 365 15.90 -8.90 9.77
CA ASP A 365 14.79 -8.02 9.45
C ASP A 365 13.62 -8.38 10.36
N SER A 366 13.05 -7.39 11.03
CA SER A 366 11.97 -7.60 11.98
C SER A 366 10.64 -7.79 11.26
N CYS A 367 9.84 -8.78 11.66
CA CYS A 367 8.48 -8.92 11.16
C CYS A 367 7.63 -7.69 11.50
N ARG A 368 6.72 -7.32 10.60
CA ARG A 368 5.69 -6.32 10.91
C ARG A 368 4.77 -6.85 12.00
N THR A 369 4.28 -5.93 12.82
CA THR A 369 3.25 -6.21 13.83
C THR A 369 1.95 -6.59 13.11
N GLY A 370 1.22 -7.59 13.61
CA GLY A 370 -0.05 -8.01 13.01
C GLY A 370 0.04 -9.02 11.86
N VAL A 371 1.24 -9.39 11.38
CA VAL A 371 1.39 -10.31 10.24
C VAL A 371 0.88 -11.72 10.56
N ALA A 372 1.14 -12.19 11.78
CA ALA A 372 0.71 -13.51 12.19
C ALA A 372 -0.83 -13.61 12.28
N GLU A 373 -1.46 -12.58 12.82
CA GLU A 373 -2.91 -12.42 12.86
C GLU A 373 -3.49 -12.36 11.44
N ALA A 374 -2.92 -11.54 10.56
CA ALA A 374 -3.36 -11.41 9.18
C ALA A 374 -3.26 -12.74 8.40
N ILE A 375 -2.16 -13.48 8.54
CA ILE A 375 -2.00 -14.80 7.90
C ILE A 375 -3.01 -15.81 8.46
N LYS A 376 -3.30 -15.74 9.76
CA LYS A 376 -4.30 -16.61 10.41
C LYS A 376 -5.71 -16.32 9.90
N GLU A 377 -6.09 -15.05 9.76
CA GLU A 377 -7.37 -14.65 9.19
C GLU A 377 -7.51 -15.05 7.73
N LEU A 378 -6.45 -14.87 6.92
CA LEU A 378 -6.48 -15.33 5.53
C LEU A 378 -6.67 -16.84 5.42
N LYS A 379 -6.02 -17.62 6.28
CA LYS A 379 -6.20 -19.08 6.35
C LYS A 379 -7.61 -19.45 6.80
N SER A 380 -8.21 -18.72 7.74
CA SER A 380 -9.60 -18.98 8.19
C SER A 380 -10.63 -18.66 7.11
N LEU A 381 -10.33 -17.71 6.22
CA LEU A 381 -11.09 -17.42 5.00
C LEU A 381 -10.87 -18.46 3.87
N GLY A 382 -10.03 -19.48 4.10
CA GLY A 382 -9.74 -20.52 3.12
C GLY A 382 -8.74 -20.12 2.02
N ILE A 383 -8.04 -19.00 2.19
CA ILE A 383 -7.02 -18.51 1.26
C ILE A 383 -5.69 -19.18 1.57
N LYS A 384 -5.08 -19.82 0.57
CA LYS A 384 -3.73 -20.40 0.70
C LYS A 384 -2.68 -19.30 0.70
N THR A 385 -1.77 -19.30 1.67
CA THR A 385 -0.69 -18.32 1.72
C THR A 385 0.65 -18.96 1.34
N ALA A 386 1.49 -18.22 0.61
CA ALA A 386 2.86 -18.60 0.28
C ALA A 386 3.76 -17.37 0.43
N MET A 387 5.02 -17.58 0.83
CA MET A 387 6.05 -16.53 0.81
C MET A 387 6.97 -16.79 -0.39
N LEU A 388 7.24 -15.75 -1.18
CA LEU A 388 8.21 -15.76 -2.27
C LEU A 388 9.30 -14.78 -1.90
N THR A 389 10.56 -15.24 -1.84
CA THR A 389 11.69 -14.39 -1.48
C THR A 389 12.95 -14.82 -2.21
N GLY A 390 13.81 -13.86 -2.53
CA GLY A 390 15.17 -14.10 -3.05
C GLY A 390 16.21 -14.34 -1.96
N ASP A 391 15.82 -14.24 -0.69
CA ASP A 391 16.72 -14.44 0.45
C ASP A 391 17.08 -15.93 0.64
N SER A 392 18.04 -16.19 1.51
CA SER A 392 18.42 -17.55 1.86
C SER A 392 17.26 -18.34 2.49
N GLU A 393 17.24 -19.65 2.28
CA GLU A 393 16.24 -20.55 2.84
C GLU A 393 16.12 -20.42 4.36
N ALA A 394 17.24 -20.24 5.07
CA ALA A 394 17.25 -20.04 6.52
C ALA A 394 16.51 -18.76 6.95
N ALA A 395 16.72 -17.64 6.23
CA ALA A 395 16.04 -16.38 6.50
C ALA A 395 14.53 -16.46 6.17
N ALA A 396 14.17 -17.17 5.10
CA ALA A 396 12.78 -17.40 4.73
C ALA A 396 12.04 -18.24 5.78
N MET A 397 12.65 -19.35 6.22
CA MET A 397 12.08 -20.23 7.24
C MET A 397 11.93 -19.52 8.60
N TYR A 398 12.86 -18.65 8.94
CA TYR A 398 12.77 -17.86 10.17
C TYR A 398 11.65 -16.82 10.14
N ALA A 399 11.52 -16.07 9.05
CA ALA A 399 10.39 -15.16 8.87
C ALA A 399 9.05 -15.92 8.88
N HIS A 400 9.01 -17.13 8.29
CA HIS A 400 7.86 -18.01 8.36
C HIS A 400 7.55 -18.46 9.79
N GLU A 401 8.57 -18.89 10.55
CA GLU A 401 8.41 -19.26 11.95
C GLU A 401 7.93 -18.08 12.79
N GLN A 402 8.46 -16.87 12.64
CA GLN A 402 7.98 -15.69 13.36
C GLN A 402 6.53 -15.34 13.02
N ALA A 403 6.19 -15.36 11.72
CA ALA A 403 4.84 -15.13 11.24
C ALA A 403 3.84 -16.22 11.66
N THR A 404 4.34 -17.37 12.16
CA THR A 404 3.50 -18.49 12.64
C THR A 404 3.56 -18.66 14.17
N ARG A 405 4.65 -18.27 14.85
CA ARG A 405 4.90 -18.47 16.29
C ARG A 405 4.16 -17.49 17.20
N ALA A 406 3.60 -16.40 16.69
CA ALA A 406 2.59 -15.67 17.46
C ALA A 406 1.28 -16.47 17.65
N CYS A 407 1.23 -17.74 17.19
CA CYS A 407 0.12 -18.68 17.43
C CYS A 407 0.28 -19.61 18.64
N SER A 408 1.21 -19.38 19.58
CA SER A 408 1.26 -20.16 20.83
C SER A 408 1.02 -19.31 22.06
#